data_AF-A0A934VYM2-F1
#
_entry.id   AF-A0A934VYM2-F1
#
_cell.length_a   1.000
_cell.length_b   1.000
_cell.length_c   1.000
_cell.angle_alpha   90.00
_cell.angle_beta   90.00
_cell.angle_gamma   90.00
#
_symmetry.space_group_name_H-M   'P 1'
#
loop_
_entity.id
_entity.type
_entity.pdbx_description
1 polymer ?
#
loop_
_entity_poly.entity_id
_entity_poly.type
_entity_poly.pdbx_seq_one_letter_code
_entity_poly.pdbx_strand_id
1 'polypeptide(L)' 'MKLFLKDSERRADPEPLETDDRKAVLVGLAAWLVAFVVLLVVFGGTMIDSGRGWLLWCCVAGLVIGVIGLVYTQITRRHL' A
#
# COMPACT_ATOMS: atom_id res chain seq x y z
N MET A 1 34.58 -13.26 -1.75
CA MET A 1 33.59 -12.73 -0.81
C MET A 1 33.16 -13.86 0.13
N LYS A 2 33.25 -13.67 1.44
CA LYS A 2 32.70 -14.63 2.42
C LYS A 2 31.19 -14.43 2.48
N LEU A 3 30.43 -15.37 1.93
CA LEU A 3 28.96 -15.30 1.88
C LEU A 3 28.28 -15.78 3.17
N PHE A 4 29.03 -16.39 4.09
CA PHE A 4 28.55 -16.84 5.40
C PHE A 4 29.43 -16.25 6.51
N LEU A 5 28.82 -15.41 7.35
CA LEU A 5 29.38 -15.00 8.65
C LEU A 5 28.82 -15.95 9.71
N LYS A 6 29.68 -16.42 10.63
CA LYS A 6 29.21 -17.13 11.83
C LYS A 6 28.45 -16.15 12.73
N ASP A 7 27.43 -16.62 13.43
CA ASP A 7 26.64 -15.79 14.35
C ASP A 7 27.49 -15.08 15.41
N SER A 8 28.64 -15.66 15.79
CA SER A 8 29.61 -15.05 16.71
C SER A 8 30.34 -13.82 16.16
N GLU A 9 30.42 -13.66 14.83
CA GLU A 9 30.95 -12.47 14.15
C GLU A 9 29.84 -11.46 13.78
N ARG A 10 28.57 -11.80 14.02
CA ARG A 10 27.43 -10.91 13.76
C ARG A 10 27.48 -9.76 14.76
N ARG A 11 27.48 -8.52 14.26
CA ARG A 11 27.28 -7.34 15.10
C ARG A 11 25.89 -7.41 15.74
N ALA A 12 25.75 -6.80 16.92
CA ALA A 12 24.45 -6.66 17.57
C ALA A 12 23.43 -6.06 16.59
N ASP A 13 22.20 -6.59 16.61
CA ASP A 13 21.15 -6.07 15.74
C ASP A 13 20.93 -4.58 16.06
N PRO A 14 20.81 -3.72 15.02
CA PRO A 14 20.56 -2.32 15.23
C PRO A 14 19.19 -2.12 15.90
N GLU A 15 19.04 -1.02 16.62
CA GLU A 15 17.74 -0.66 17.18
C GLU A 15 16.71 -0.50 16.05
N PRO A 16 15.45 -0.91 16.27
CA PRO A 16 14.38 -0.71 15.29
C PRO A 16 14.29 0.76 14.91
N LEU A 17 14.47 1.06 13.62
CA LEU A 17 14.30 2.41 13.11
C LEU A 17 12.82 2.75 13.06
N GLU A 18 12.40 3.83 13.72
CA GLU A 18 11.03 4.33 13.59
C GLU A 18 10.80 4.86 12.17
N THR A 19 10.02 4.12 11.39
CA THR A 19 9.58 4.55 10.05
C THR A 19 8.14 5.08 10.09
N ASP A 20 7.88 6.11 9.28
CA ASP A 20 6.53 6.66 9.11
C ASP A 20 5.79 5.94 7.97
N ASP A 21 5.28 4.76 8.29
CA ASP A 21 4.58 3.89 7.33
C ASP A 21 3.29 4.53 6.80
N ARG A 22 2.74 5.53 7.50
CA ARG A 22 1.51 6.23 7.10
C ARG A 22 1.70 6.97 5.79
N LYS A 23 2.88 7.54 5.56
CA LYS A 23 3.17 8.25 4.30
C LYS A 23 3.08 7.30 3.11
N ALA A 24 3.64 6.10 3.23
CA ALA A 24 3.58 5.10 2.18
C ALA A 24 2.13 4.67 1.90
N VAL A 25 1.35 4.40 2.95
CA VAL A 25 -0.06 4.02 2.82
C VAL A 25 -0.90 5.15 2.20
N LEU A 26 -0.69 6.40 2.62
CA LEU A 26 -1.38 7.57 2.05
C LEU A 26 -1.10 7.74 0.56
N VAL A 27 0.16 7.57 0.15
CA VAL A 27 0.56 7.66 -1.26
C VAL A 27 -0.12 6.57 -2.08
N GLY A 28 -0.13 5.33 -1.59
CA GLY A 28 -0.81 4.22 -2.26
C GLY A 28 -2.33 4.44 -2.37
N LEU A 29 -2.97 4.90 -1.28
CA LEU A 29 -4.39 5.22 -1.26
C LEU A 29 -4.73 6.35 -2.24
N ALA A 30 -3.94 7.41 -2.26
CA ALA A 30 -4.12 8.54 -3.19
C ALA A 30 -3.95 8.09 -4.65
N ALA A 31 -2.96 7.24 -4.94
CA ALA A 31 -2.76 6.71 -6.28
C ALA A 31 -3.97 5.89 -6.76
N TRP A 32 -4.53 5.01 -5.90
CA TRP A 32 -5.73 4.25 -6.21
C TRP A 32 -6.98 5.12 -6.37
N LEU A 33 -7.12 6.16 -5.56
CA LEU A 33 -8.21 7.13 -5.69
C LEU A 33 -8.15 7.87 -7.02
N VAL A 34 -6.97 8.33 -7.41
CA VAL A 34 -6.74 8.99 -8.69
C VAL A 34 -7.05 8.04 -9.84
N ALA A 35 -6.56 6.80 -9.80
CA ALA A 35 -6.86 5.78 -10.81
C ALA A 35 -8.37 5.54 -10.95
N PHE A 36 -9.09 5.41 -9.82
CA PHE A 36 -10.55 5.24 -9.81
C PHE A 36 -11.28 6.41 -10.48
N VAL A 37 -10.90 7.65 -10.12
CA VAL A 37 -11.50 8.86 -10.71
C VAL A 37 -11.22 8.94 -12.20
N VAL A 38 -10.00 8.63 -12.65
CA VAL A 38 -9.65 8.61 -14.07
C VAL A 38 -10.48 7.56 -14.82
N LEU A 39 -10.63 6.35 -14.27
CA LEU A 39 -11.44 5.30 -14.89
C LEU A 39 -12.91 5.71 -15.01
N LEU A 40 -13.48 6.35 -13.99
CA LEU A 40 -14.86 6.82 -14.03
C LEU A 40 -15.07 7.98 -15.02
N VAL A 41 -14.22 9.01 -14.95
CA VAL A 41 -14.42 10.25 -15.73
C VAL A 41 -14.05 10.06 -17.21
N VAL A 42 -12.96 9.34 -17.49
CA VAL A 42 -12.44 9.20 -18.86
C VAL A 42 -13.07 8.00 -19.57
N PHE A 43 -13.34 6.91 -18.85
CA PHE A 43 -13.70 5.63 -19.46
C PHE A 43 -15.08 5.08 -19.05
N GLY A 44 -15.81 5.74 -18.14
CA GLY A 44 -17.02 5.21 -17.51
C GLY A 44 -18.08 4.67 -18.48
N GLY A 45 -18.33 5.37 -19.60
CA GLY A 45 -19.28 4.90 -20.63
C GLY A 45 -18.75 3.72 -21.46
N THR A 46 -17.50 3.81 -21.92
CA THR A 46 -16.90 2.80 -22.82
C THR A 46 -16.54 1.49 -22.14
N MET A 47 -16.32 1.50 -20.82
CA MET A 47 -15.77 0.38 -20.07
C MET A 47 -16.79 -0.74 -19.82
N ILE A 48 -18.07 -0.38 -19.74
CA ILE A 48 -19.19 -1.33 -19.62
C ILE A 48 -19.34 -2.12 -20.92
N ASP A 49 -19.38 -1.42 -22.05
CA ASP A 49 -19.55 -2.03 -23.38
C ASP A 49 -18.38 -2.93 -23.78
N SER A 50 -17.19 -2.68 -23.23
CA SER A 50 -15.98 -3.44 -23.53
C SER A 50 -15.60 -4.48 -22.46
N GLY A 51 -16.49 -4.76 -21.50
CA GLY A 51 -16.30 -5.82 -20.50
C GLY A 51 -15.15 -5.57 -19.51
N ARG A 52 -14.66 -4.33 -19.42
CA ARG A 52 -13.50 -3.94 -18.61
C ARG A 52 -13.87 -3.42 -17.22
N GLY A 53 -15.12 -3.59 -16.80
CA GLY A 53 -15.63 -3.16 -15.49
C GLY A 53 -14.85 -3.72 -14.28
N TRP A 54 -14.09 -4.82 -14.46
CA TRP A 54 -13.23 -5.38 -13.41
C TRP A 54 -12.14 -4.41 -12.92
N LEU A 55 -11.69 -3.47 -13.76
CA LEU A 55 -10.69 -2.45 -13.39
C LEU A 55 -11.19 -1.51 -12.29
N LEU A 56 -12.49 -1.20 -12.30
CA LEU A 56 -13.12 -0.42 -11.24
C LEU A 56 -13.08 -1.18 -9.92
N TRP A 57 -13.37 -2.48 -9.94
CA TRP A 57 -13.28 -3.33 -8.75
C TRP A 57 -11.86 -3.45 -8.22
N CYS A 58 -10.84 -3.49 -9.09
CA CYS A 58 -9.45 -3.41 -8.64
C CYS A 58 -9.11 -2.11 -7.92
N CYS A 59 -9.60 -0.98 -8.43
CA CYS A 59 -9.39 0.30 -7.77
C CYS A 59 -10.13 0.39 -6.42
N VAL A 60 -11.36 -0.14 -6.35
CA VAL A 60 -12.11 -0.25 -5.09
C VAL A 60 -11.34 -1.13 -4.10
N ALA A 61 -10.81 -2.28 -4.52
CA ALA A 61 -10.00 -3.14 -3.67
C ALA A 61 -8.75 -2.42 -3.17
N GLY A 62 -8.04 -1.67 -4.04
CA GLY A 62 -6.89 -0.86 -3.66
C GLY A 62 -7.23 0.22 -2.63
N LEU A 63 -8.38 0.89 -2.78
CA LEU A 63 -8.88 1.85 -1.79
C LEU A 63 -9.20 1.18 -0.45
N VAL A 64 -9.90 0.04 -0.45
CA VAL A 64 -10.23 -0.71 0.77
C VAL A 64 -8.96 -1.15 1.50
N ILE A 65 -7.99 -1.72 0.79
CA ILE A 65 -6.70 -2.13 1.36
C ILE A 65 -5.95 -0.92 1.92
N GLY A 66 -5.94 0.22 1.22
CA GLY A 66 -5.31 1.46 1.69
C GLY A 66 -5.95 1.98 2.98
N VAL A 67 -7.28 1.98 3.08
CA VAL A 67 -8.01 2.39 4.31
C VAL A 67 -7.69 1.44 5.47
N ILE A 68 -7.68 0.12 5.22
CA ILE A 68 -7.30 -0.86 6.24
C ILE A 68 -5.86 -0.62 6.72
N GLY A 69 -4.93 -0.34 5.82
CA GLY A 69 -3.54 0.02 6.16
C GLY A 69 -3.44 1.28 7.03
N LEU A 70 -4.28 2.29 6.78
CA LEU A 70 -4.31 3.50 7.62
C LEU A 70 -4.85 3.20 9.02
N VAL A 71 -5.94 2.42 9.11
CA VAL A 71 -6.49 2.01 10.40
C VAL A 71 -5.47 1.19 11.18
N TYR A 72 -4.80 0.24 10.53
CA TYR A 72 -3.74 -0.56 11.16
C TYR A 72 -2.59 0.29 11.69
N THR A 73 -2.02 1.16 10.86
CA THR A 73 -0.92 2.07 11.28
C THR A 73 -1.35 3.10 12.34
N GLN A 74 -2.64 3.41 12.45
CA GLN A 74 -3.17 4.22 13.54
C GLN A 74 -3.33 3.44 14.84
N ILE A 75 -3.80 2.19 14.77
CA ILE A 75 -3.97 1.31 15.93
C ILE A 75 -2.61 0.89 16.50
N THR A 76 -1.67 0.44 15.67
CA THR A 76 -0.33 0.02 16.11
C THR A 76 0.38 1.12 16.89
N ARG A 77 0.21 2.38 16.48
CA ARG A 77 0.80 3.53 17.19
C ARG A 77 0.10 3.91 18.51
N ARG A 78 -1.09 3.36 18.80
CA ARG A 78 -1.74 3.50 20.12
C ARG A 78 -1.26 2.44 21.12
N HIS A 79 -0.61 1.38 20.64
CA HIS A 79 -0.12 0.28 21.45
C HIS A 79 1.39 0.35 21.73
N LEU A 80 2.12 1.22 21.02
CA LEU A 80 3.46 1.69 21.35
C LEU A 80 3.36 2.94 22.23
#